data_AF-A0A9P6A1F1-F1
#
_entry.id   AF-A0A9P6A1F1-F1
#
_cell.length_a   1.000
_cell.length_b   1.000
_cell.length_c   1.000
_cell.angle_alpha   90.00
_cell.angle_beta   90.00
_cell.angle_gamma   90.00
#
_symmetry.space_group_name_H-M   'P 1'
#
loop_
_entity.id
_entity.type
_entity.pdbx_description
1 polymer ?
#
loop_
_entity_poly.entity_id
_entity_poly.type
_entity_poly.pdbx_seq_one_letter_code
_entity_poly.pdbx_strand_id
1 'polypeptide(L)'
;NEEVSSTKYNNYFSAPRFYCVETLCAPCGVVIAWRKFAKAEGVAKILQFLEDIYPNIHSRPSYIAIDKGCALLKHIVKQGHWPAWKPTTQTIADSYHYTNHRTTDHLCWTWCNPAPLNGDAPNLVVVANDKQGNPYYKRAFNTQACEQLNAWIGGFQTVLNWMSVNNFDFTMHVLLFLHTEHVIAKQEERQRKQ
;
A
#
# COMPACT_ATOMS: atom_id res chain seq x y z
N ASN A 1 35.46 -44.97 15.00
CA ASN A 1 35.25 -44.32 13.69
C ASN A 1 33.76 -44.23 13.43
N GLU A 2 33.10 -43.27 14.08
CA GLU A 2 31.70 -42.94 13.80
C GLU A 2 31.68 -42.01 12.59
N GLU A 3 31.23 -42.54 11.45
CA GLU A 3 30.93 -41.74 10.27
C GLU A 3 29.74 -40.83 10.58
N VAL A 4 30.03 -39.56 10.84
CA VAL A 4 29.03 -38.51 10.90
C VAL A 4 28.44 -38.34 9.50
N SER A 5 27.28 -38.95 9.30
CA SER A 5 26.41 -38.71 8.15
C SER A 5 26.16 -37.20 8.01
N SER A 6 26.80 -36.60 7.01
CA SER A 6 26.53 -35.20 6.64
C SER A 6 25.11 -35.13 6.11
N THR A 7 24.17 -34.81 7.00
CA THR A 7 22.80 -34.52 6.61
C THR A 7 22.88 -33.30 5.70
N LYS A 8 22.64 -33.51 4.40
CA LYS A 8 22.54 -32.46 3.40
C LYS A 8 21.44 -31.51 3.88
N TYR A 9 21.82 -30.37 4.47
CA TYR A 9 20.88 -29.29 4.68
C TYR A 9 20.39 -28.87 3.30
N ASN A 10 19.18 -29.28 2.94
CA ASN A 10 18.51 -28.73 1.77
C ASN A 10 18.32 -27.24 2.08
N ASN A 11 19.15 -26.41 1.46
CA ASN A 11 18.92 -24.98 1.38
C ASN A 11 17.63 -24.79 0.57
N TYR A 12 16.49 -24.75 1.24
CA TYR A 12 15.15 -24.62 0.64
C TYR A 12 14.88 -23.23 0.05
N PHE A 13 15.91 -22.50 -0.35
CA PHE A 13 15.76 -21.15 -0.83
C PHE A 13 16.83 -20.78 -1.85
N SER A 14 16.50 -21.00 -3.12
CA SER A 14 17.17 -20.41 -4.27
C SER A 14 16.18 -19.45 -4.95
N ALA A 15 16.52 -18.15 -4.97
CA ALA A 15 15.75 -17.08 -5.62
C ALA A 15 15.55 -17.34 -7.13
N PRO A 16 14.40 -16.99 -7.79
CA PRO A 16 13.56 -15.79 -7.57
C PRO A 16 12.03 -16.03 -7.65
N ARG A 17 11.46 -17.06 -7.02
CA ARG A 17 10.00 -17.37 -7.12
C ARG A 17 9.14 -16.68 -6.05
N PHE A 18 9.47 -15.45 -5.70
CA PHE A 18 9.01 -14.80 -4.47
C PHE A 18 7.55 -14.37 -4.49
N TYR A 19 6.90 -14.54 -3.34
CA TYR A 19 5.63 -13.90 -3.03
C TYR A 19 5.84 -12.38 -3.00
N CYS A 20 5.01 -11.61 -3.69
CA CYS A 20 4.92 -10.17 -3.49
C CYS A 20 4.18 -9.94 -2.16
N VAL A 21 4.72 -9.10 -1.28
CA VAL A 21 4.04 -8.67 -0.06
C VAL A 21 3.30 -7.39 -0.37
N GLU A 22 1.97 -7.43 -0.31
CA GLU A 22 1.12 -6.27 -0.42
C GLU A 22 0.82 -5.75 0.98
N THR A 23 1.00 -4.44 1.20
CA THR A 23 0.74 -3.79 2.48
C THR A 23 -0.30 -2.69 2.32
N LEU A 24 -1.17 -2.57 3.32
CA LEU A 24 -2.17 -1.53 3.43
C LEU A 24 -1.86 -0.70 4.67
N CYS A 25 -1.60 0.58 4.48
CA CYS A 25 -1.29 1.51 5.56
C CYS A 25 -2.30 2.65 5.63
N ALA A 26 -2.59 3.11 6.84
CA ALA A 26 -3.21 4.41 7.05
C ALA A 26 -2.22 5.53 6.66
N PRO A 27 -2.69 6.74 6.30
CA PRO A 27 -1.80 7.85 5.95
C PRO A 27 -0.82 8.25 7.04
N CYS A 28 -1.10 7.90 8.30
CA CYS A 28 -0.22 8.19 9.42
C CYS A 28 0.97 7.21 9.53
N GLY A 29 1.04 6.17 8.69
CA GLY A 29 2.08 5.13 8.69
C GLY A 29 1.70 3.86 9.46
N VAL A 30 0.54 3.84 10.12
CA VAL A 30 0.03 2.63 10.80
C VAL A 30 -0.31 1.56 9.77
N VAL A 31 0.19 0.34 9.99
CA VAL A 31 -0.11 -0.80 9.12
C VAL A 31 -1.48 -1.34 9.49
N ILE A 32 -2.40 -1.34 8.53
CA ILE A 32 -3.77 -1.86 8.71
C ILE A 32 -3.79 -3.36 8.43
N ALA A 33 -3.19 -3.76 7.31
CA ALA A 33 -3.20 -5.14 6.88
C ALA A 33 -2.02 -5.42 5.94
N TRP A 34 -1.71 -6.71 5.76
CA TRP A 34 -0.78 -7.17 4.75
C TRP A 34 -1.20 -8.53 4.20
N ARG A 35 -0.71 -8.86 3.01
CA ARG A 35 -0.98 -10.15 2.38
C ARG A 35 0.16 -10.58 1.48
N LYS A 36 0.43 -11.89 1.44
CA LYS A 36 1.30 -12.49 0.43
C LYS A 36 0.54 -12.79 -0.85
N PHE A 37 1.06 -12.31 -1.96
CA PHE A 37 0.63 -12.68 -3.30
C PHE A 37 1.62 -13.64 -3.93
N ALA A 38 1.19 -14.88 -4.19
CA ALA A 38 2.03 -15.84 -4.92
C ALA A 38 2.39 -15.31 -6.33
N LYS A 39 3.66 -15.36 -6.70
CA LYS A 39 4.24 -15.01 -8.02
C LYS A 39 4.19 -13.52 -8.41
N ALA A 40 3.05 -12.86 -8.31
CA ALA A 40 2.88 -11.48 -8.75
C ALA A 40 1.68 -10.79 -8.09
N GLU A 41 1.80 -9.48 -7.96
CA GLU A 41 0.75 -8.53 -7.64
C GLU A 41 -0.19 -8.37 -8.83
N GLY A 42 -1.24 -9.20 -8.82
CA GLY A 42 -2.31 -9.15 -9.81
C GLY A 42 -3.46 -8.30 -9.29
N VAL A 43 -4.04 -7.48 -10.17
CA VAL A 43 -5.15 -6.57 -9.83
C VAL A 43 -6.34 -7.29 -9.17
N ALA A 44 -6.66 -8.51 -9.62
CA ALA A 44 -7.72 -9.32 -9.02
C ALA A 44 -7.42 -9.66 -7.54
N LYS A 45 -6.15 -9.94 -7.20
CA LYS A 45 -5.74 -10.23 -5.82
C LYS A 45 -5.78 -8.99 -4.94
N ILE A 46 -5.47 -7.82 -5.51
CA ILE A 46 -5.61 -6.53 -4.81
C ILE A 46 -7.09 -6.27 -4.51
N LEU A 47 -7.98 -6.44 -5.49
CA LEU A 47 -9.42 -6.28 -5.26
C LEU A 47 -9.92 -7.24 -4.18
N GLN A 48 -9.57 -8.52 -4.26
CA GLN A 48 -9.93 -9.50 -3.23
C GLN A 48 -9.36 -9.12 -1.86
N PHE A 49 -8.12 -8.63 -1.81
CA PHE A 49 -7.51 -8.15 -0.57
C PHE A 49 -8.29 -6.98 0.03
N LEU A 50 -8.69 -6.00 -0.77
CA LEU A 50 -9.50 -4.88 -0.31
C LEU A 50 -10.91 -5.31 0.13
N GLU A 51 -11.53 -6.26 -0.58
CA GLU A 51 -12.85 -6.80 -0.21
C GLU A 51 -12.81 -7.58 1.11
N ASP A 52 -11.73 -8.31 1.37
CA ASP A 52 -11.55 -9.05 2.62
C ASP A 52 -11.30 -8.11 3.82
N ILE A 53 -10.59 -7.00 3.62
CA ILE A 53 -10.33 -6.01 4.68
C ILE A 53 -11.54 -5.09 4.89
N TYR A 54 -12.25 -4.73 3.82
CA TYR A 54 -13.41 -3.85 3.85
C TYR A 54 -14.68 -4.54 3.31
N PRO A 55 -15.19 -5.56 4.01
CA PRO A 55 -16.35 -6.33 3.56
C PRO A 55 -17.64 -5.52 3.60
N ASN A 56 -17.72 -4.51 4.48
CA ASN A 56 -18.88 -3.63 4.62
C ASN A 56 -18.65 -2.31 3.89
N ILE A 57 -19.68 -1.81 3.22
CA ILE A 57 -19.66 -0.50 2.56
C ILE A 57 -19.29 0.65 3.52
N HIS A 58 -19.69 0.57 4.79
CA HIS A 58 -19.42 1.59 5.80
C HIS A 58 -17.99 1.54 6.36
N SER A 59 -17.27 0.44 6.21
CA SER A 59 -15.86 0.35 6.66
C SER A 59 -14.87 0.81 5.58
N ARG A 60 -15.34 1.01 4.34
CA ARG A 60 -14.48 1.40 3.22
C ARG A 60 -13.95 2.82 3.37
N PRO A 61 -12.66 3.05 3.07
CA PRO A 61 -12.10 4.39 3.07
C PRO A 61 -12.65 5.21 1.89
N SER A 62 -12.77 6.53 2.08
CA SER A 62 -13.16 7.45 1.00
C SER A 62 -12.17 7.42 -0.16
N TYR A 63 -10.89 7.17 0.13
CA TYR A 63 -9.81 7.17 -0.83
C TYR A 63 -8.87 5.98 -0.61
N ILE A 64 -8.43 5.35 -1.70
CA ILE A 64 -7.35 4.36 -1.70
C ILE A 64 -6.28 4.83 -2.66
N ALA A 65 -5.07 5.11 -2.15
CA ALA A 65 -3.92 5.42 -2.97
C ALA A 65 -3.14 4.14 -3.30
N ILE A 66 -2.95 3.86 -4.59
CA ILE A 66 -2.19 2.69 -5.06
C ILE A 66 -1.60 2.96 -6.44
N ASP A 67 -0.36 2.53 -6.66
CA ASP A 67 0.37 2.74 -7.92
C ASP A 67 -0.39 2.17 -9.12
N LYS A 68 -0.99 0.99 -8.96
CA LYS A 68 -1.82 0.34 -9.98
C LYS A 68 -3.28 0.82 -10.01
N GLY A 69 -3.56 2.01 -9.48
CA GLY A 69 -4.92 2.52 -9.31
C GLY A 69 -5.76 2.50 -10.58
N CYS A 70 -5.20 2.94 -11.71
CA CYS A 70 -5.93 2.92 -12.99
C CYS A 70 -6.20 1.49 -13.49
N ALA A 71 -5.29 0.54 -13.27
CA ALA A 71 -5.49 -0.86 -13.63
C ALA A 71 -6.54 -1.52 -12.71
N LEU A 72 -6.51 -1.20 -11.42
CA LEU A 72 -7.51 -1.62 -10.44
C LEU A 72 -8.91 -1.14 -10.79
N LEU A 73 -9.05 0.15 -11.07
CA LEU A 73 -10.33 0.72 -11.44
C LEU A 73 -10.90 0.09 -12.72
N LYS A 74 -10.08 -0.08 -13.76
CA LYS A 74 -10.49 -0.79 -14.99
C LYS A 74 -10.96 -2.20 -14.71
N HIS A 75 -10.28 -2.91 -13.82
CA HIS A 75 -10.66 -4.27 -13.43
C HIS A 75 -11.99 -4.28 -12.67
N ILE A 76 -12.19 -3.40 -11.69
CA ILE A 76 -13.44 -3.24 -10.93
C ILE A 76 -14.62 -2.97 -11.86
N VAL A 77 -14.45 -2.06 -12.83
CA VAL A 77 -15.48 -1.76 -13.85
C VAL A 77 -15.76 -2.98 -14.72
N LYS A 78 -14.71 -3.63 -15.25
CA LYS A 78 -14.84 -4.80 -16.13
C LYS A 78 -15.50 -5.99 -15.45
N GLN A 79 -15.24 -6.22 -14.17
CA GLN A 79 -15.85 -7.32 -13.40
C GLN A 79 -17.26 -6.99 -12.89
N GLY A 80 -17.75 -5.75 -13.08
CA GLY A 80 -19.07 -5.33 -12.59
C GLY A 80 -19.14 -5.00 -11.11
N HIS A 81 -18.00 -4.86 -10.41
CA HIS A 81 -17.94 -4.48 -9.00
C HIS A 81 -18.11 -2.97 -8.79
N TRP A 82 -18.06 -2.17 -9.86
CA TRP A 82 -18.09 -0.71 -9.78
C TRP A 82 -19.30 -0.12 -9.04
N PRO A 83 -20.55 -0.59 -9.20
CA PRO A 83 -21.69 -0.06 -8.46
C PRO A 83 -21.54 -0.19 -6.93
N ALA A 84 -20.80 -1.18 -6.45
CA ALA A 84 -20.53 -1.36 -5.03
C ALA A 84 -19.43 -0.42 -4.53
N TRP A 85 -18.41 -0.14 -5.34
CA TRP A 85 -17.24 0.65 -4.93
C TRP A 85 -17.42 2.16 -5.14
N LYS A 86 -18.03 2.57 -6.25
CA LYS A 86 -18.26 3.97 -6.65
C LYS A 86 -18.81 4.87 -5.54
N PRO A 87 -19.81 4.46 -4.73
CA PRO A 87 -20.42 5.36 -3.77
C PRO A 87 -19.54 5.69 -2.56
N THR A 88 -18.49 4.89 -2.32
CA THR A 88 -17.74 4.96 -1.06
C THR A 88 -16.26 5.21 -1.22
N THR A 89 -15.66 4.77 -2.33
CA THR A 89 -14.22 4.78 -2.47
C THR A 89 -13.80 5.27 -3.84
N GLN A 90 -12.90 6.24 -3.85
CA GLN A 90 -12.18 6.67 -5.03
C GLN A 90 -10.75 6.14 -5.02
N THR A 91 -10.31 5.54 -6.13
CA THR A 91 -8.93 5.06 -6.28
C THR A 91 -8.06 6.17 -6.82
N ILE A 92 -7.01 6.54 -6.09
CA ILE A 92 -6.04 7.55 -6.46
C ILE A 92 -4.76 6.88 -6.95
N ALA A 93 -4.26 7.28 -8.11
CA ALA A 93 -2.92 6.91 -8.56
C ALA A 93 -1.88 7.90 -8.04
N ASP A 94 -0.62 7.50 -7.90
CA ASP A 94 0.43 8.48 -7.59
C ASP A 94 0.61 9.49 -8.76
N SER A 95 1.27 10.63 -8.49
CA SER A 95 1.43 11.70 -9.48
C SER A 95 2.29 11.29 -10.67
N TYR A 96 3.37 10.55 -10.45
CA TYR A 96 4.26 10.05 -11.49
C TYR A 96 3.53 9.04 -12.40
N HIS A 97 2.83 8.07 -11.80
CA HIS A 97 1.98 7.15 -12.54
C HIS A 97 0.90 7.89 -13.34
N TYR A 98 0.22 8.86 -12.72
CA TYR A 98 -0.80 9.68 -13.39
C TYR A 98 -0.23 10.50 -14.57
N THR A 99 0.93 11.13 -14.41
CA THR A 99 1.55 11.95 -15.49
C THR A 99 2.01 11.11 -16.69
N ASN A 100 2.36 9.85 -16.46
CA ASN A 100 2.82 8.93 -17.52
C ASN A 100 1.67 8.24 -18.26
N HIS A 101 0.42 8.42 -17.81
CA HIS A 101 -0.74 7.86 -18.48
C HIS A 101 -1.11 8.64 -19.75
N ARG A 102 -1.65 7.89 -20.72
CA ARG A 102 -2.14 8.48 -21.97
C ARG A 102 -3.34 9.38 -21.67
N THR A 103 -3.29 10.63 -22.12
CA THR A 103 -4.35 11.64 -21.96
C THR A 103 -5.73 11.22 -22.50
N THR A 104 -5.79 10.18 -23.33
CA THR A 104 -7.03 9.60 -23.86
C THR A 104 -7.71 8.60 -22.92
N ASP A 105 -7.10 8.24 -21.79
CA ASP A 105 -7.71 7.35 -20.80
C ASP A 105 -8.66 8.13 -19.87
N HIS A 106 -9.86 8.42 -20.38
CA HIS A 106 -10.87 9.22 -19.68
C HIS A 106 -11.24 8.65 -18.31
N LEU A 107 -11.20 7.33 -18.13
CA LEU A 107 -11.50 6.69 -16.85
C LEU A 107 -10.43 7.07 -15.81
N CYS A 108 -9.16 6.90 -16.16
CA CYS A 108 -8.02 7.24 -15.29
C CYS A 108 -7.97 8.76 -15.00
N TRP A 109 -8.20 9.60 -16.03
CA TRP A 109 -8.19 11.05 -15.87
C TRP A 109 -9.27 11.55 -14.90
N THR A 110 -10.48 10.98 -15.01
CA THR A 110 -11.63 11.40 -14.21
C THR A 110 -11.57 10.85 -12.78
N TRP A 111 -11.20 9.58 -12.63
CA TRP A 111 -11.40 8.87 -11.37
C TRP A 111 -10.13 8.59 -10.59
N CYS A 112 -8.95 8.73 -11.19
CA CYS A 112 -7.65 8.47 -10.54
C CYS A 112 -6.77 9.70 -10.36
N ASN A 113 -7.32 10.90 -10.54
CA ASN A 113 -6.61 12.16 -10.34
C ASN A 113 -6.18 12.31 -8.85
N PRO A 114 -4.87 12.42 -8.56
CA PRO A 114 -4.39 12.59 -7.18
C PRO A 114 -4.60 13.97 -6.58
N ALA A 115 -4.93 14.97 -7.39
CA ALA A 115 -5.11 16.35 -6.95
C ALA A 115 -6.17 17.06 -7.81
N PRO A 116 -7.46 16.67 -7.69
CA PRO A 116 -8.51 17.33 -8.44
C PRO A 116 -8.70 18.77 -7.92
N LEU A 117 -8.47 19.75 -8.80
CA LEU A 117 -8.61 21.18 -8.51
C LEU A 117 -10.04 21.70 -8.72
N ASN A 118 -10.97 20.83 -9.14
CA ASN A 118 -12.37 21.16 -9.41
C ASN A 118 -13.27 21.09 -8.17
N GLY A 119 -12.70 20.81 -6.99
CA GLY A 119 -13.45 20.72 -5.74
C GLY A 119 -14.09 19.36 -5.46
N ASP A 120 -13.88 18.35 -6.30
CA ASP A 120 -14.45 17.00 -6.10
C ASP A 120 -13.82 16.26 -4.92
N ALA A 121 -12.58 16.60 -4.55
CA ALA A 121 -11.88 15.99 -3.41
C ALA A 121 -11.13 17.04 -2.57
N PRO A 122 -11.85 17.94 -1.87
CA PRO A 122 -11.26 19.06 -1.15
C PRO A 122 -10.38 18.61 0.01
N ASN A 123 -10.59 17.38 0.50
CA ASN A 123 -9.82 16.81 1.60
C ASN A 123 -8.48 16.21 1.15
N LEU A 124 -8.20 16.06 -0.14
CA LEU A 124 -6.93 15.49 -0.63
C LEU A 124 -5.80 16.52 -0.73
N VAL A 125 -6.15 17.79 -0.91
CA VAL A 125 -5.20 18.86 -1.20
C VAL A 125 -5.51 20.05 -0.31
N VAL A 126 -4.52 20.51 0.45
CA VAL A 126 -4.58 21.72 1.26
C VAL A 126 -3.76 22.82 0.62
N VAL A 127 -4.22 24.06 0.74
CA VAL A 127 -3.44 25.23 0.34
C VAL A 127 -2.44 25.55 1.45
N ALA A 128 -1.16 25.64 1.09
CA ALA A 128 -0.09 26.09 1.96
C ALA A 128 0.61 27.29 1.33
N ASN A 129 1.25 28.14 2.13
CA ASN A 129 2.02 29.27 1.61
C ASN A 129 3.50 28.91 1.56
N ASP A 130 4.17 29.27 0.48
CA ASP A 130 5.62 29.17 0.38
C ASP A 130 6.31 30.23 1.27
N LYS A 131 7.66 30.23 1.27
CA LYS A 131 8.45 31.21 2.04
C LYS A 131 8.22 32.67 1.61
N GLN A 132 7.66 32.89 0.42
CA GLN A 132 7.39 34.20 -0.18
C GLN A 132 5.92 34.62 0.02
N GLY A 133 5.09 33.77 0.65
CA GLY A 133 3.67 34.01 0.88
C GLY A 133 2.77 33.61 -0.29
N ASN A 134 3.30 32.99 -1.35
CA ASN A 134 2.48 32.53 -2.47
C ASN A 134 1.77 31.22 -2.11
N PRO A 135 0.46 31.10 -2.42
CA PRO A 135 -0.27 29.87 -2.19
C PRO A 135 0.18 28.78 -3.16
N TYR A 136 0.43 27.59 -2.64
CA TYR A 136 0.64 26.37 -3.41
C TYR A 136 -0.20 25.23 -2.84
N TYR A 137 -0.53 24.28 -3.70
CA TYR A 137 -1.30 23.11 -3.34
C TYR A 137 -0.38 22.00 -2.82
N LYS A 138 -0.63 21.52 -1.59
CA LYS A 138 0.08 20.42 -0.96
C LYS A 138 -0.89 19.26 -0.69
N ARG A 139 -0.43 18.02 -0.82
CA ARG A 139 -1.21 16.86 -0.36
C ARG A 139 -1.53 16.97 1.13
N ALA A 140 -2.79 16.75 1.48
CA ALA A 140 -3.27 16.73 2.86
C ALA A 140 -2.75 15.51 3.64
N PHE A 141 -2.55 14.40 2.92
CA PHE A 141 -2.21 13.10 3.49
C PHE A 141 -0.95 12.50 2.86
N ASN A 142 -0.24 11.65 3.61
CA ASN A 142 0.92 10.92 3.12
C ASN A 142 0.46 9.71 2.28
N THR A 143 0.49 9.86 0.96
CA THR A 143 0.21 8.78 0.01
C THR A 143 1.39 7.82 -0.19
N GLN A 144 2.56 8.10 0.42
CA GLN A 144 3.78 7.30 0.32
C GLN A 144 4.02 6.44 1.57
N ALA A 145 3.01 6.27 2.43
CA ALA A 145 3.14 5.48 3.65
C ALA A 145 3.58 4.04 3.37
N CYS A 146 2.96 3.37 2.38
CA CYS A 146 3.36 2.03 1.96
C CYS A 146 4.75 1.99 1.33
N GLU A 147 5.14 3.00 0.55
CA GLU A 147 6.49 3.10 -0.04
C GLU A 147 7.57 3.21 1.06
N GLN A 148 7.33 4.05 2.08
CA GLN A 148 8.21 4.19 3.24
C GLN A 148 8.29 2.89 4.04
N LEU A 149 7.16 2.21 4.24
CA LEU A 149 7.13 0.90 4.90
C LEU A 149 7.91 -0.14 4.09
N ASN A 150 7.73 -0.19 2.77
CA ASN A 150 8.45 -1.12 1.90
C ASN A 150 9.97 -0.89 1.96
N ALA A 151 10.42 0.36 2.01
CA ALA A 151 11.82 0.69 2.21
C ALA A 151 12.34 0.18 3.58
N TRP A 152 11.54 0.32 4.63
CA TRP A 152 11.87 -0.21 5.96
C TRP A 152 11.94 -1.75 5.98
N ILE A 153 10.97 -2.44 5.38
CA ILE A 153 10.97 -3.90 5.21
C ILE A 153 12.20 -4.35 4.39
N GLY A 154 12.58 -3.57 3.37
CA GLY A 154 13.76 -3.83 2.54
C GLY A 154 15.05 -4.00 3.34
N GLY A 155 15.18 -3.34 4.50
CA GLY A 155 16.30 -3.51 5.42
C GLY A 155 16.41 -4.92 6.02
N PHE A 156 15.31 -5.68 6.05
CA PHE A 156 15.25 -7.06 6.56
C PHE A 156 15.24 -8.11 5.45
N GLN A 157 15.24 -7.68 4.19
CA GLN A 157 15.04 -8.57 3.03
C GLN A 157 16.03 -9.73 3.01
N THR A 158 17.30 -9.48 3.35
CA THR A 158 18.33 -10.53 3.43
C THR A 158 17.90 -11.63 4.38
N VAL A 159 17.51 -11.32 5.61
CA VAL A 159 17.11 -12.32 6.62
C VAL A 159 15.81 -13.01 6.21
N LEU A 160 14.82 -12.24 5.76
CA LEU A 160 13.53 -12.76 5.32
C LEU A 160 13.66 -13.74 4.15
N ASN A 161 14.61 -13.52 3.25
CA ASN A 161 14.88 -14.38 2.11
C ASN A 161 15.46 -15.75 2.47
N TRP A 162 15.90 -16.00 3.70
CA TRP A 162 16.42 -17.32 4.09
C TRP A 162 15.43 -18.13 4.92
N MET A 163 14.23 -17.60 5.16
CA MET A 163 13.24 -18.22 6.04
C MET A 163 12.36 -19.25 5.31
N SER A 164 11.91 -20.26 6.05
CA SER A 164 10.78 -21.08 5.62
C SER A 164 9.51 -20.24 5.53
N VAL A 165 8.49 -20.72 4.81
CA VAL A 165 7.23 -19.97 4.61
C VAL A 165 6.56 -19.59 5.94
N ASN A 166 6.51 -20.52 6.90
CA ASN A 166 5.89 -20.26 8.20
C ASN A 166 6.70 -19.26 9.04
N ASN A 167 8.03 -19.36 9.00
CA ASN A 167 8.91 -18.43 9.70
C ASN A 167 8.82 -17.03 9.09
N PHE A 168 8.78 -16.93 7.76
CA PHE A 168 8.57 -15.68 7.06
C PHE A 168 7.26 -15.01 7.49
N ASP A 169 6.16 -15.77 7.56
CA ASP A 169 4.85 -15.22 7.93
C ASP A 169 4.81 -14.69 9.35
N PHE A 170 5.32 -15.49 10.28
CA PHE A 170 5.43 -15.08 11.67
C PHE A 170 6.33 -13.85 11.82
N THR A 171 7.52 -13.87 11.22
CA THR A 171 8.46 -12.75 11.30
C THR A 171 7.90 -11.49 10.65
N MET A 172 7.29 -11.57 9.47
CA MET A 172 6.65 -10.42 8.83
C MET A 172 5.53 -9.85 9.70
N HIS A 173 4.68 -10.70 10.26
CA HIS A 173 3.62 -10.26 11.16
C HIS A 173 4.18 -9.51 12.38
N VAL A 174 5.22 -10.05 13.02
CA VAL A 174 5.90 -9.42 14.16
C VAL A 174 6.56 -8.10 13.76
N LEU A 175 7.26 -8.04 12.63
CA LEU A 175 7.90 -6.80 12.15
C LEU A 175 6.86 -5.69 11.94
N LEU A 176 5.75 -6.00 11.27
CA LEU A 176 4.69 -5.03 11.01
C LEU A 176 3.95 -4.60 12.29
N PHE A 177 3.77 -5.52 13.24
CA PHE A 177 3.23 -5.21 14.55
C PHE A 177 4.13 -4.22 15.31
N LEU A 178 5.42 -4.52 15.43
CA LEU A 178 6.39 -3.64 16.11
C LEU A 178 6.54 -2.28 15.42
N HIS A 179 6.50 -2.26 14.08
CA HIS A 179 6.48 -1.00 13.32
C HIS A 179 5.28 -0.14 13.70
N THR A 180 4.09 -0.75 13.76
CA THR A 180 2.85 -0.06 14.08
C THR A 180 2.88 0.51 15.50
N GLU A 181 3.31 -0.27 16.49
CA GLU A 181 3.50 0.19 17.87
C GLU A 181 4.46 1.38 17.94
N HIS A 182 5.59 1.31 17.23
CA HIS A 182 6.55 2.41 17.18
C HIS A 182 5.96 3.68 16.56
N VAL A 183 5.19 3.54 15.47
CA VAL A 183 4.53 4.66 14.80
C VAL A 183 3.51 5.32 15.73
N ILE A 184 2.69 4.55 16.43
CA ILE A 184 1.69 5.05 17.38
C ILE A 184 2.38 5.77 18.54
N ALA A 185 3.36 5.16 19.19
CA ALA A 185 4.09 5.78 20.29
C ALA A 185 4.72 7.13 19.90
N LYS A 186 5.32 7.19 18.70
CA LYS A 186 5.90 8.43 18.16
C LYS A 186 4.86 9.51 17.87
N GLN A 187 3.66 9.12 17.47
CA GLN A 187 2.54 10.05 17.27
C GLN A 187 2.06 10.61 18.61
N GLU A 188 1.90 9.77 19.63
CA GLU A 188 1.51 10.18 20.98
C GLU A 188 2.55 11.10 21.62
N GLU A 189 3.85 10.85 21.41
CA GLU A 189 4.92 11.75 21.85
C GLU A 189 4.84 13.12 21.16
N ARG A 190 4.48 13.16 19.88
CA ARG A 190 4.32 14.43 19.14
C ARG A 190 3.12 15.21 19.64
N GLN A 191 2.00 14.53 19.90
CA GLN A 191 0.80 15.14 20.46
C GLN A 191 1.05 15.71 21.86
N ARG A 192 1.82 15.02 22.70
CA ARG A 192 2.22 15.52 24.03
C ARG A 192 3.13 16.75 24.02
N LYS A 193 3.81 17.02 22.89
CA LYS A 193 4.72 18.16 22.71
C LYS A 193 4.05 19.37 22.05
N GLN A 194 2.83 19.22 21.56
CA GLN A 194 2.01 20.30 20.99
C GLN A 194 1.16 20.94 22.07
#